data_AF-A0A958J4P9-F1
#
_entry.id   AF-A0A958J4P9-F1
#
_cell.length_a   1.000
_cell.length_b   1.000
_cell.length_c   1.000
_cell.angle_alpha   90.00
_cell.angle_beta   90.00
_cell.angle_gamma   90.00
#
_symmetry.space_group_name_H-M   'P 1'
#
loop_
_entity.id
_entity.type
_entity.pdbx_description
1 polymer ?
#
loop_
_entity_poly.entity_id
_entity_poly.type
_entity_poly.pdbx_seq_one_letter_code
_entity_poly.pdbx_strand_id
1 'polypeptide(L)' 'MRILMLTNTFKPHLGGVARSVETLRHQFQHLGHEVLVVAPDFPDAVEENGVIRVPAIQEFNGSD' A
#
# COMPACT_ATOMS: atom_id res chain seq x y z
N MET A 1 -1.90 17.13 6.71
CA MET A 1 -0.96 16.46 7.64
C MET A 1 -0.06 15.51 6.86
N ARG A 2 0.96 14.92 7.48
CA ARG A 2 1.76 13.83 6.89
C ARG A 2 1.26 12.50 7.44
N ILE A 3 0.84 11.59 6.57
CA ILE A 3 0.21 10.31 6.94
C ILE A 3 1.02 9.17 6.34
N LEU A 4 1.43 8.22 7.18
CA LEU A 4 2.07 6.98 6.77
C LEU A 4 1.07 5.83 6.88
N MET A 5 0.91 5.07 5.80
CA MET A 5 0.08 3.86 5.76
C MET A 5 0.99 2.65 5.51
N LEU A 6 0.98 1.69 6.43
CA LEU A 6 1.72 0.44 6.34
C LEU A 6 0.74 -0.68 6.03
N THR A 7 1.01 -1.48 5.01
CA THR A 7 0.15 -2.61 4.63
C THR A 7 0.99 -3.80 4.15
N ASN A 8 0.54 -5.01 4.49
CA ASN A 8 1.10 -6.26 3.97
C ASN A 8 0.49 -6.68 2.63
N THR A 9 -0.46 -5.91 2.09
CA THR A 9 -1.05 -6.14 0.77
C THR A 9 -1.49 -4.83 0.14
N PHE A 10 -1.19 -4.68 -1.16
CA PHE A 10 -1.58 -3.52 -1.95
C PHE A 10 -1.59 -3.90 -3.44
N LYS A 11 -1.84 -2.93 -4.31
CA LYS A 11 -1.82 -3.15 -5.76
C LYS A 11 -0.49 -3.77 -6.22
N PRO A 12 -0.50 -4.70 -7.19
CA PRO A 12 -1.64 -5.09 -8.03
C PRO A 12 -2.56 -6.13 -7.38
N HIS A 13 -2.20 -6.67 -6.21
CA HIS A 13 -3.03 -7.66 -5.52
C HIS A 13 -4.36 -7.01 -5.08
N LEU A 14 -5.47 -7.53 -5.61
CA LEU A 14 -6.80 -6.99 -5.37
C LEU A 14 -7.46 -7.68 -4.18
N GLY A 15 -7.93 -6.89 -3.22
CA GLY A 15 -8.63 -7.37 -2.04
C GLY A 15 -9.25 -6.23 -1.25
N GLY A 16 -10.05 -6.56 -0.24
CA GLY A 16 -10.73 -5.56 0.60
C GLY A 16 -9.77 -4.59 1.29
N VAL A 17 -8.62 -5.10 1.76
CA VAL A 17 -7.56 -4.30 2.40
C VAL A 17 -6.93 -3.34 1.39
N ALA A 18 -6.48 -3.83 0.23
CA ALA A 18 -5.86 -3.00 -0.81
C ALA A 18 -6.80 -1.86 -1.25
N ARG A 19 -8.10 -2.17 -1.44
CA ARG A 19 -9.12 -1.19 -1.81
C ARG A 19 -9.37 -0.15 -0.71
N SER A 20 -9.32 -0.55 0.56
CA SER A 20 -9.48 0.36 1.69
C SER A 20 -8.30 1.33 1.78
N VAL A 21 -7.07 0.83 1.64
CA VAL A 21 -5.85 1.66 1.63
C VAL A 21 -5.89 2.66 0.48
N GLU A 22 -6.25 2.22 -0.73
CA GLU A 22 -6.34 3.11 -1.90
C GLU A 22 -7.41 4.19 -1.72
N THR A 23 -8.60 3.80 -1.26
CA THR A 23 -9.72 4.74 -1.03
C THR A 23 -9.32 5.78 0.00
N LEU A 24 -8.76 5.37 1.14
CA LEU A 24 -8.34 6.27 2.20
C LEU A 24 -7.20 7.19 1.75
N ARG A 25 -6.17 6.65 1.07
CA ARG A 25 -5.09 7.46 0.48
C ARG A 25 -5.67 8.57 -0.39
N HIS A 26 -6.56 8.22 -1.31
CA HIS A 26 -7.16 9.19 -2.22
C HIS A 26 -7.98 10.26 -1.49
N GLN A 27 -8.81 9.86 -0.51
CA GLN A 27 -9.62 10.81 0.26
C GLN A 27 -8.75 11.75 1.10
N PHE A 28 -7.69 11.25 1.75
CA PHE A 28 -6.76 12.10 2.51
C PHE A 28 -5.98 13.05 1.60
N GLN A 29 -5.54 12.60 0.42
CA GLN A 29 -4.91 13.46 -0.57
C GLN A 29 -5.86 14.55 -1.06
N HIS A 30 -7.14 14.21 -1.30
CA HIS A 30 -8.18 15.18 -1.67
C HIS A 30 -8.40 16.26 -0.60
N LEU A 31 -8.25 15.90 0.68
CA LEU A 31 -8.28 16.83 1.82
C LEU A 31 -6.97 17.62 2.01
N GLY A 32 -6.02 17.52 1.07
CA GLY A 32 -4.75 18.25 1.10
C GLY A 32 -3.71 17.66 2.05
N HIS A 33 -3.78 16.35 2.35
CA HIS A 33 -2.78 15.66 3.16
C HIS A 33 -1.72 14.99 2.29
N GLU A 34 -0.48 14.98 2.77
CA GLU A 34 0.61 14.20 2.18
C GLU A 34 0.50 12.76 2.71
N VAL A 35 0.37 11.80 1.81
CA VAL A 35 0.19 10.38 2.15
C VAL A 35 1.30 9.56 1.52
N LEU A 36 1.97 8.76 2.34
CA LEU A 36 2.96 7.77 1.92
C LEU A 36 2.43 6.38 2.27
N VAL A 37 2.39 5.49 1.29
CA VAL A 37 2.09 4.07 1.49
C VAL A 37 3.38 3.28 1.44
N VAL A 38 3.62 2.41 2.42
CA VAL A 38 4.68 1.41 2.37
C VAL A 38 4.00 0.05 2.26
N ALA A 39 4.29 -0.65 1.16
CA ALA A 39 3.65 -1.89 0.78
C ALA A 39 4.68 -2.91 0.26
N PRO A 40 4.36 -4.21 0.26
CA PRO A 40 5.23 -5.20 -0.35
C PRO A 40 5.42 -4.94 -1.85
N ASP A 41 6.60 -5.31 -2.34
CA ASP A 41 6.89 -5.44 -3.76
C ASP A 41 6.31 -6.75 -4.30
N PHE A 42 5.72 -6.67 -5.49
CA PHE A 42 5.16 -7.82 -6.21
C PHE A 42 5.69 -7.78 -7.64
N PRO A 43 5.84 -8.93 -8.33
CA PRO A 43 6.40 -8.99 -9.69
C PRO A 43 5.74 -8.02 -10.69
N ASP A 44 4.43 -7.81 -10.56
CA ASP A 44 3.63 -6.95 -11.45
C ASP A 44 3.33 -5.57 -10.82
N ALA A 45 4.04 -5.18 -9.76
CA ALA A 45 3.86 -3.88 -9.14
C ALA A 45 4.33 -2.76 -10.07
N VAL A 46 3.47 -1.76 -10.23
CA VAL A 46 3.77 -0.54 -10.99
C VAL A 46 4.26 0.54 -10.03
N GLU A 47 5.21 1.34 -10.48
CA GLU A 47 5.67 2.51 -9.73
C GLU A 47 4.55 3.54 -9.60
N GLU A 48 4.33 4.03 -8.37
CA GLU A 48 3.26 4.97 -8.05
C GLU A 48 3.78 6.05 -7.11
N ASN A 49 3.50 7.32 -7.42
CA ASN A 49 3.88 8.44 -6.56
C ASN A 49 3.32 8.31 -5.14
N GLY A 50 4.17 8.35 -4.12
CA GLY A 50 3.76 8.19 -2.73
C GLY A 50 3.49 6.74 -2.33
N VAL A 51 4.03 5.77 -3.08
CA VAL A 51 4.10 4.36 -2.68
C VAL A 51 5.56 3.91 -2.68
N ILE A 52 6.04 3.43 -1.54
CA ILE A 52 7.34 2.76 -1.41
C ILE A 52 7.09 1.26 -1.36
N ARG A 53 7.80 0.54 -2.21
CA ARG A 53 7.78 -0.92 -2.26
C ARG A 53 8.96 -1.48 -1.46
N VAL A 54 8.70 -2.48 -0.62
CA VAL A 54 9.71 -3.15 0.18
C VAL A 54 9.62 -4.67 -0.01
N PRO A 55 10.74 -5.41 0.07
CA PRO A 55 10.70 -6.87 0.02
C PRO A 55 9.77 -7.45 1.09
N ALA A 56 8.86 -8.34 0.70
CA ALA A 56 8.00 -9.06 1.62
C ALA A 56 8.77 -10.22 2.28
N ILE A 57 8.46 -10.50 3.55
CA ILE A 57 8.84 -11.76 4.19
C ILE A 57 7.76 -12.77 3.80
N GLN A 58 8.14 -13.75 2.98
CA GLN A 58 7.25 -14.85 2.57
C GLN A 58 7.17 -15.90 3.68
N GLU A 59 6.14 -16.75 3.65
CA GLU A 59 5.97 -17.87 4.60
C GLU A 59 5.90 -17.42 6.07
N PHE A 60 5.47 -16.19 6.32
CA PHE A 60 5.41 -15.63 7.67
C PHE A 60 4.17 -16.17 8.39
N ASN A 61 4.39 -16.93 9.46
CA ASN A 61 3.30 -17.49 10.28
C ASN A 61 2.34 -18.40 9.47
N GLY A 62 2.85 -19.07 8.43
CA GLY A 62 2.07 -19.96 7.57
C GLY A 62 1.17 -19.25 6.56
N SER A 63 1.41 -17.96 6.30
CA SER A 63 0.90 -17.32 5.09
C SER A 63 1.68 -17.78 3.87
N ASP A 64 1.12 -17.57 2.67
CA ASP A 64 1.89 -17.58 1.42
C ASP A 64 3.10 -16.62 1.51
#